data_AF-A0A3L9ZY83-F1
#
_entry.id   AF-A0A3L9ZY83-F1
#
_cell.length_a   1.000
_cell.length_b   1.000
_cell.length_c   1.000
_cell.angle_alpha   90.00
_cell.angle_beta   90.00
_cell.angle_gamma   90.00
#
_symmetry.space_group_name_H-M   'P 1'
#
loop_
_entity.id
_entity.type
_entity.pdbx_description
1 polymer ?
#
loop_
_entity_poly.entity_id
_entity_poly.type
_entity_poly.pdbx_seq_one_letter_code
_entity_poly.pdbx_strand_id
1 'polypeptide(L)'
;MKDCTENKFLTKSYSVFMIGLILYLSSYKIHAQYVSSTNAYISVGTNTAVSLHTLNNDSASKVNNDGLIALYTVNNLGTIQGDGMYSISKDFVNSGTFSSEKGTIKMNGIAEQVMPESVTIYNNLVIDNAAGVILNSNQTNIKNLTINLGKILKVEASKTLTVKGSIINNGGTAGLVLKSTSAGTASLNHNSDNVPATMQRYISGNKEDWHFLSAPVSDQVLAGTTWLPTGTYGNGTGYDLYIWNEPTPCWTYILNNTVAPTWTSIHASLSFVKGRGYLYSTQALNPTKEFIGLLNNGNVSYPITNTATSLDPTVRGFNLVGNPYPSSMDWKSTLGWSRSNLVESGGGYDMWIWNPASNNYGVYNSLSSAGTNGVTQYIAPTQGYFVRAATSGNIGTSNAVRNNNGANSWMRLKKTISENLIVRFSSNETYGYDEVLLQFGYPKNEPGAFKLFSRNDEAPSAYFTDLNNDLSVRYLTSTAENKSVPINFKAGKDGNYSLSIGVDSADFEILFLEDKKTKKIIDLKANPKHEFKATLKDVEDRFIIHFAPVEQGTEDLEAKIYYKDKKVCIDLTLIEGVTDVKIFDLLGKLLINKKVDGSSIHQFDVNLKYAVYIVKVTNKKKIVTMKVLVD
;
A
#
# COMPACT_ATOMS: atom_id res chain seq x y z
N MET A 1 27.51 -30.63 79.34
CA MET A 1 28.12 -31.20 80.55
C MET A 1 27.21 -30.86 81.72
N LYS A 2 26.76 -31.90 82.43
CA LYS A 2 26.29 -31.94 83.83
C LYS A 2 25.16 -31.01 84.30
N ASP A 3 24.19 -31.66 84.92
CA ASP A 3 23.24 -31.25 85.95
C ASP A 3 23.60 -30.02 86.79
N CYS A 4 22.59 -29.23 87.15
CA CYS A 4 22.26 -28.97 88.57
C CYS A 4 20.87 -28.33 88.73
N THR A 5 20.05 -29.02 89.52
CA THR A 5 18.89 -28.57 90.30
C THR A 5 19.26 -27.51 91.34
N GLU A 6 18.38 -26.53 91.63
CA GLU A 6 17.68 -26.42 92.92
C GLU A 6 16.79 -25.16 93.07
N ASN A 7 15.76 -25.36 93.89
CA ASN A 7 14.65 -24.49 94.28
C ASN A 7 15.04 -23.30 95.18
N LYS A 8 14.25 -22.20 95.16
CA LYS A 8 13.42 -21.77 96.32
C LYS A 8 12.58 -20.51 96.06
N PHE A 9 11.42 -20.52 96.73
CA PHE A 9 10.30 -19.58 96.75
C PHE A 9 10.49 -18.37 97.69
N LEU A 10 9.56 -17.39 97.56
CA LEU A 10 9.21 -16.23 98.42
C LEU A 10 10.00 -14.94 98.09
N THR A 11 9.44 -13.72 97.96
CA THR A 11 8.19 -13.12 98.44
C THR A 11 7.93 -11.78 97.71
N LYS A 12 6.68 -11.32 97.68
CA LYS A 12 6.17 -10.08 97.05
C LYS A 12 6.87 -8.79 97.51
N SER A 13 7.05 -7.84 96.59
CA SER A 13 6.80 -6.42 96.83
C SER A 13 6.42 -5.72 95.51
N TYR A 14 5.30 -5.00 95.51
CA TYR A 14 4.79 -4.27 94.35
C TYR A 14 5.49 -2.91 94.25
N SER A 15 6.17 -2.67 93.13
CA SER A 15 6.53 -1.33 92.69
C SER A 15 5.91 -1.08 91.31
N VAL A 16 5.04 -0.07 91.27
CA VAL A 16 4.40 0.46 90.07
C VAL A 16 5.48 0.95 89.11
N PHE A 17 5.59 0.32 87.94
CA PHE A 17 6.31 0.88 86.80
C PHE A 17 5.39 0.96 85.58
N MET A 18 5.38 2.18 85.04
CA MET A 18 4.59 2.68 83.94
C MET A 18 5.01 2.01 82.62
N ILE A 19 4.01 1.52 81.89
CA ILE A 19 3.83 1.55 80.43
C ILE A 19 5.10 1.42 79.57
N GLY A 20 5.22 0.27 78.94
CA GLY A 20 5.99 0.05 77.72
C GLY A 20 5.32 -1.03 76.89
N LEU A 21 4.10 -0.76 76.38
CA LEU A 21 3.49 -1.62 75.37
C LEU A 21 4.29 -1.44 74.08
N ILE A 22 5.31 -2.27 73.89
CA ILE A 22 5.93 -2.48 72.58
C ILE A 22 4.85 -3.16 71.73
N LEU A 23 4.06 -2.35 71.03
CA LEU A 23 3.32 -2.79 69.87
C LEU A 23 4.36 -3.24 68.84
N TYR A 24 4.65 -4.54 68.83
CA TYR A 24 5.16 -5.19 67.65
C TYR A 24 4.10 -5.01 66.56
N LEU A 25 4.19 -3.92 65.81
CA LEU A 25 3.56 -3.78 64.51
C LEU A 25 4.27 -4.75 63.58
N SER A 26 3.91 -6.03 63.68
CA SER A 26 4.16 -6.97 62.60
C SER A 26 3.38 -6.44 61.40
N SER A 27 4.09 -5.83 60.46
CA SER A 27 3.55 -5.57 59.14
C SER A 27 3.21 -6.93 58.53
N TYR A 28 1.96 -7.37 58.66
CA TYR A 28 1.46 -8.53 57.93
C TYR A 28 1.49 -8.17 56.45
N LYS A 29 2.58 -8.53 55.77
CA LYS A 29 2.60 -8.61 54.32
C LYS A 29 1.68 -9.76 53.94
N ILE A 30 0.42 -9.46 53.68
CA ILE A 30 -0.50 -10.40 53.05
C ILE A 30 0.04 -10.61 51.64
N HIS A 31 0.66 -11.76 51.41
CA HIS A 31 1.07 -12.20 50.08
C HIS A 31 -0.15 -12.88 49.44
N ALA A 32 -1.02 -12.11 48.81
CA ALA A 32 -2.01 -12.71 47.93
C ALA A 32 -1.26 -13.25 46.69
N GLN A 33 -1.15 -14.58 46.59
CA GLN A 33 -0.54 -15.23 45.42
C GLN A 33 -1.41 -15.08 44.17
N TYR A 34 -2.71 -14.89 44.35
CA TYR A 34 -3.69 -14.74 43.26
C TYR A 34 -4.91 -13.93 43.73
N VAL A 35 -5.38 -12.99 42.90
CA VAL A 35 -6.72 -12.40 43.01
C VAL A 35 -7.45 -12.70 41.70
N SER A 36 -8.52 -13.48 41.79
CA SER A 36 -9.42 -13.73 40.67
C SER A 36 -10.82 -13.86 41.19
N SER A 37 -11.70 -13.16 40.50
CA SER A 37 -13.05 -12.92 40.92
C SER A 37 -13.77 -12.38 39.71
N THR A 38 -14.86 -13.03 39.34
CA THR A 38 -15.78 -12.56 38.32
C THR A 38 -16.58 -11.39 38.91
N ASN A 39 -16.67 -10.26 38.19
CA ASN A 39 -17.38 -9.04 38.60
C ASN A 39 -16.79 -8.29 39.82
N ALA A 40 -15.50 -8.45 40.12
CA ALA A 40 -14.92 -7.71 41.24
C ALA A 40 -14.61 -6.26 40.91
N TYR A 41 -14.73 -5.43 41.93
CA TYR A 41 -14.22 -4.06 41.95
C TYR A 41 -13.05 -3.96 42.94
N ILE A 42 -11.84 -3.75 42.42
CA ILE A 42 -10.64 -3.52 43.22
C ILE A 42 -10.30 -2.04 43.13
N SER A 43 -10.17 -1.35 44.26
CA SER A 43 -9.73 0.05 44.31
C SER A 43 -8.46 0.18 45.16
N VAL A 44 -7.40 0.72 44.58
CA VAL A 44 -6.14 1.03 45.26
C VAL A 44 -6.03 2.55 45.35
N GLY A 45 -6.06 3.11 46.57
CA GLY A 45 -6.02 4.55 46.77
C GLY A 45 -4.61 5.16 46.64
N THR A 46 -4.55 6.48 46.59
CA THR A 46 -3.29 7.24 46.63
C THR A 46 -2.44 6.84 47.84
N ASN A 47 -1.11 6.80 47.68
CA ASN A 47 -0.14 6.36 48.71
C ASN A 47 -0.31 4.91 49.20
N THR A 48 -1.16 4.11 48.54
CA THR A 48 -1.28 2.68 48.82
C THR A 48 -0.38 1.89 47.87
N ALA A 49 0.32 0.88 48.38
CA ALA A 49 1.09 -0.06 47.58
C ALA A 49 0.54 -1.47 47.76
N VAL A 50 0.23 -2.13 46.64
CA VAL A 50 -0.21 -3.51 46.60
C VAL A 50 0.79 -4.31 45.77
N SER A 51 1.28 -5.42 46.32
CA SER A 51 2.14 -6.35 45.59
C SER A 51 1.41 -7.66 45.38
N LEU A 52 1.27 -8.09 44.13
CA LEU A 52 0.65 -9.36 43.75
C LEU A 52 1.60 -10.09 42.80
N HIS A 53 1.51 -11.42 42.77
CA HIS A 53 2.18 -12.16 41.71
C HIS A 53 1.44 -11.97 40.38
N THR A 54 0.18 -12.40 40.30
CA THR A 54 -0.61 -12.34 39.08
C THR A 54 -1.90 -11.55 39.29
N LEU A 55 -2.19 -10.61 38.39
CA LEU A 55 -3.49 -9.96 38.27
C LEU A 55 -4.21 -10.51 37.03
N ASN A 56 -5.27 -11.30 37.25
CA ASN A 56 -6.20 -11.71 36.20
C ASN A 56 -7.49 -10.89 36.34
N ASN A 57 -7.66 -9.88 35.47
CA ASN A 57 -8.84 -9.04 35.43
C ASN A 57 -9.80 -9.52 34.34
N ASP A 58 -10.75 -10.37 34.71
CA ASP A 58 -11.74 -10.94 33.78
C ASP A 58 -12.66 -9.87 33.17
N SER A 59 -13.36 -10.21 32.09
CA SER A 59 -14.09 -9.25 31.23
C SER A 59 -15.10 -8.34 31.94
N ALA A 60 -15.68 -8.79 33.05
CA ALA A 60 -16.65 -8.02 33.83
C ALA A 60 -16.05 -7.37 35.10
N SER A 61 -14.75 -7.55 35.33
CA SER A 61 -14.05 -7.03 36.51
C SER A 61 -13.41 -5.68 36.24
N LYS A 62 -13.29 -4.89 37.31
CA LYS A 62 -12.81 -3.51 37.28
C LYS A 62 -11.71 -3.29 38.32
N VAL A 63 -10.57 -2.78 37.87
CA VAL A 63 -9.46 -2.35 38.72
C VAL A 63 -9.31 -0.85 38.61
N ASN A 64 -9.50 -0.13 39.72
CA ASN A 64 -9.21 1.29 39.87
C ASN A 64 -7.91 1.46 40.66
N ASN A 65 -6.88 2.05 40.07
CA ASN A 65 -5.59 2.24 40.73
C ASN A 65 -5.17 3.70 40.71
N ASP A 66 -5.08 4.31 41.88
CA ASP A 66 -4.49 5.64 42.10
C ASP A 66 -3.19 5.57 42.92
N GLY A 67 -2.73 4.35 43.25
CA GLY A 67 -1.52 4.07 44.04
C GLY A 67 -0.45 3.33 43.25
N LEU A 68 0.28 2.42 43.90
CA LEU A 68 1.23 1.51 43.27
C LEU A 68 0.69 0.08 43.29
N ILE A 69 0.66 -0.57 42.13
CA ILE A 69 0.48 -2.02 42.04
C ILE A 69 1.75 -2.63 41.45
N ALA A 70 2.47 -3.42 42.25
CA ALA A 70 3.62 -4.19 41.81
C ALA A 70 3.18 -5.62 41.46
N LEU A 71 3.48 -6.05 40.24
CA LEU A 71 2.93 -7.25 39.62
C LEU A 71 4.07 -8.08 39.01
N TYR A 72 4.02 -9.39 39.16
CA TYR A 72 4.83 -10.24 38.29
C TYR A 72 4.20 -10.25 36.89
N THR A 73 2.88 -10.45 36.75
CA THR A 73 2.21 -10.43 35.44
C THR A 73 0.77 -9.91 35.51
N VAL A 74 0.28 -9.37 34.39
CA VAL A 74 -1.09 -8.86 34.23
C VAL A 74 -1.76 -9.47 33.01
N ASN A 75 -2.97 -9.99 33.20
CA ASN A 75 -3.87 -10.41 32.14
C ASN A 75 -5.19 -9.63 32.28
N ASN A 76 -5.41 -8.64 31.43
CA ASN A 76 -6.59 -7.79 31.46
C ASN A 76 -7.54 -8.12 30.30
N LEU A 77 -8.72 -8.64 30.62
CA LEU A 77 -9.89 -8.77 29.75
C LEU A 77 -10.97 -7.74 30.11
N GLY A 78 -10.99 -7.25 31.35
CA GLY A 78 -11.96 -6.29 31.88
C GLY A 78 -11.54 -4.83 31.74
N THR A 79 -11.89 -4.01 32.74
CA THR A 79 -11.53 -2.59 32.78
C THR A 79 -10.44 -2.31 33.81
N ILE A 80 -9.32 -1.76 33.37
CA ILE A 80 -8.33 -1.11 34.24
C ILE A 80 -8.47 0.40 34.08
N GLN A 81 -8.55 1.12 35.19
CA GLN A 81 -8.61 2.58 35.21
C GLN A 81 -7.85 3.18 36.41
N GLY A 82 -7.70 4.50 36.40
CA GLY A 82 -7.02 5.26 37.45
C GLY A 82 -5.60 5.69 37.04
N ASP A 83 -5.03 6.59 37.84
CA ASP A 83 -3.82 7.34 37.51
C ASP A 83 -2.56 6.87 38.24
N GLY A 84 -2.63 5.69 38.86
CA GLY A 84 -1.55 5.05 39.59
C GLY A 84 -0.46 4.43 38.72
N MET A 85 0.53 3.85 39.39
CA MET A 85 1.63 3.11 38.76
C MET A 85 1.36 1.60 38.78
N TYR A 86 1.62 0.95 37.64
CA TYR A 86 1.65 -0.50 37.48
C TYR A 86 3.09 -0.91 37.19
N SER A 87 3.79 -1.48 38.17
CA SER A 87 5.17 -1.96 38.02
C SER A 87 5.16 -3.45 37.73
N ILE A 88 5.55 -3.86 36.53
CA ILE A 88 5.35 -5.21 36.00
C ILE A 88 6.71 -5.85 35.72
N SER A 89 6.95 -7.05 36.25
CA SER A 89 8.23 -7.78 36.11
C SER A 89 8.25 -8.93 35.09
N LYS A 90 7.10 -9.27 34.48
CA LYS A 90 6.93 -10.22 33.35
C LYS A 90 6.00 -9.59 32.27
N ASP A 91 5.05 -10.32 31.72
CA ASP A 91 4.25 -9.84 30.59
C ASP A 91 3.08 -8.97 31.04
N PHE A 92 2.78 -7.97 30.22
CA PHE A 92 1.57 -7.13 30.30
C PHE A 92 0.67 -7.49 29.12
N VAL A 93 -0.41 -8.22 29.41
CA VAL A 93 -1.39 -8.65 28.41
C VAL A 93 -2.67 -7.87 28.65
N ASN A 94 -3.05 -7.00 27.71
CA ASN A 94 -4.33 -6.30 27.75
C ASN A 94 -5.12 -6.49 26.45
N SER A 95 -6.25 -7.18 26.57
CA SER A 95 -7.30 -7.31 25.55
C SER A 95 -8.62 -6.68 25.98
N GLY A 96 -8.68 -6.13 27.20
CA GLY A 96 -9.78 -5.33 27.73
C GLY A 96 -9.58 -3.82 27.54
N THR A 97 -10.25 -3.04 28.39
CA THR A 97 -10.11 -1.58 28.42
C THR A 97 -9.03 -1.16 29.41
N PHE A 98 -8.17 -0.23 29.00
CA PHE A 98 -7.26 0.49 29.89
C PHE A 98 -7.53 1.99 29.72
N SER A 99 -7.96 2.67 30.78
CA SER A 99 -8.30 4.09 30.75
C SER A 99 -7.57 4.83 31.85
N SER A 100 -6.53 5.57 31.48
CA SER A 100 -5.71 6.31 32.42
C SER A 100 -5.30 7.65 31.81
N GLU A 101 -5.49 8.73 32.55
CA GLU A 101 -5.13 10.09 32.09
C GLU A 101 -3.70 10.45 32.47
N LYS A 102 -3.19 9.89 33.58
CA LYS A 102 -1.86 10.18 34.15
C LYS A 102 -1.07 8.97 34.60
N GLY A 103 -1.68 7.78 34.63
CA GLY A 103 -1.05 6.56 35.13
C GLY A 103 0.14 6.09 34.31
N THR A 104 0.92 5.21 34.95
CA THR A 104 2.21 4.77 34.43
C THR A 104 2.31 3.25 34.43
N ILE A 105 2.63 2.68 33.27
CA ILE A 105 3.06 1.29 33.15
C ILE A 105 4.58 1.28 33.16
N LYS A 106 5.18 0.62 34.15
CA LYS A 106 6.62 0.44 34.27
C LYS A 106 6.98 -1.03 34.06
N MET A 107 7.71 -1.32 32.99
CA MET A 107 8.21 -2.67 32.68
C MET A 107 9.62 -2.83 33.26
N ASN A 108 9.77 -3.58 34.35
CA ASN A 108 11.01 -3.65 35.15
C ASN A 108 11.47 -5.09 35.46
N GLY A 109 11.16 -6.04 34.57
CA GLY A 109 11.62 -7.42 34.68
C GLY A 109 13.13 -7.58 34.53
N ILE A 110 13.61 -8.77 34.89
CA ILE A 110 15.02 -9.19 34.71
C ILE A 110 15.23 -10.06 33.46
N ALA A 111 14.14 -10.63 32.93
CA ALA A 111 14.10 -11.39 31.68
C ALA A 111 13.33 -10.57 30.63
N GLU A 112 13.42 -10.94 29.35
CA GLU A 112 12.65 -10.28 28.29
C GLU A 112 11.15 -10.30 28.61
N GLN A 113 10.48 -9.17 28.45
CA GLN A 113 9.04 -9.00 28.70
C GLN A 113 8.31 -8.75 27.39
N VAL A 114 7.10 -9.29 27.26
CA VAL A 114 6.26 -9.09 26.06
C VAL A 114 4.99 -8.33 26.41
N MET A 115 4.57 -7.47 25.48
CA MET A 115 3.27 -6.77 25.49
C MET A 115 2.47 -7.21 24.24
N PRO A 116 1.79 -8.38 24.27
CA PRO A 116 1.18 -9.03 23.09
C PRO A 116 -0.27 -8.56 22.82
N GLU A 117 -0.49 -7.26 22.80
CA GLU A 117 -1.83 -6.69 22.95
C GLU A 117 -2.61 -6.53 21.63
N SER A 118 -3.94 -6.43 21.68
CA SER A 118 -4.76 -6.26 20.46
C SER A 118 -4.75 -4.81 19.97
N VAL A 119 -5.25 -3.89 20.79
CA VAL A 119 -5.13 -2.43 20.66
C VAL A 119 -5.14 -1.85 22.05
N THR A 120 -4.18 -1.00 22.40
CA THR A 120 -4.11 -0.43 23.75
C THR A 120 -3.82 1.05 23.76
N ILE A 121 -4.44 1.72 24.72
CA ILE A 121 -4.31 3.14 24.99
C ILE A 121 -3.98 3.29 26.47
N TYR A 122 -2.85 3.91 26.78
CA TYR A 122 -2.49 4.24 28.16
C TYR A 122 -1.57 5.45 28.17
N ASN A 123 -1.39 6.07 29.34
CA ASN A 123 -0.76 7.39 29.38
C ASN A 123 0.78 7.34 29.30
N ASN A 124 1.44 6.83 30.33
CA ASN A 124 2.91 6.78 30.38
C ASN A 124 3.44 5.35 30.30
N LEU A 125 4.44 5.12 29.45
CA LEU A 125 5.23 3.88 29.39
C LEU A 125 6.65 4.14 29.86
N VAL A 126 7.11 3.40 30.86
CA VAL A 126 8.48 3.43 31.35
C VAL A 126 9.12 2.05 31.14
N ILE A 127 10.23 2.04 30.39
CA ILE A 127 11.00 0.84 30.10
C ILE A 127 12.23 0.83 31.00
N ASP A 128 12.24 -0.10 31.95
CA ASP A 128 13.28 -0.28 32.97
C ASP A 128 13.92 -1.68 32.94
N ASN A 129 13.78 -2.38 31.82
CA ASN A 129 14.27 -3.75 31.63
C ASN A 129 15.46 -3.79 30.66
N ALA A 130 16.58 -4.35 31.13
CA ALA A 130 17.83 -4.46 30.35
C ALA A 130 17.83 -5.68 29.40
N ALA A 131 17.09 -6.73 29.72
CA ALA A 131 16.88 -7.87 28.80
C ALA A 131 15.95 -7.48 27.64
N GLY A 132 15.11 -6.46 27.84
CA GLY A 132 14.32 -5.81 26.82
C GLY A 132 12.81 -6.02 26.98
N VAL A 133 12.05 -5.12 26.37
CA VAL A 133 10.58 -5.18 26.28
C VAL A 133 10.20 -5.27 24.81
N ILE A 134 9.40 -6.26 24.47
CA ILE A 134 8.85 -6.49 23.13
C ILE A 134 7.42 -5.96 23.09
N LEU A 135 7.19 -4.90 22.33
CA LEU A 135 5.87 -4.42 21.98
C LEU A 135 5.35 -5.18 20.76
N ASN A 136 4.47 -6.15 20.99
CA ASN A 136 3.89 -7.02 19.97
C ASN A 136 2.39 -6.76 19.76
N SER A 137 1.99 -5.48 19.81
CA SER A 137 0.60 -5.05 19.66
C SER A 137 0.32 -4.47 18.28
N ASN A 138 -0.83 -4.79 17.67
CA ASN A 138 -1.16 -4.27 16.33
C ASN A 138 -1.16 -2.75 16.30
N GLN A 139 -1.68 -2.12 17.36
CA GLN A 139 -1.63 -0.69 17.56
C GLN A 139 -1.52 -0.34 19.05
N THR A 140 -0.51 0.46 19.38
CA THR A 140 -0.32 1.01 20.72
C THR A 140 -0.31 2.53 20.64
N ASN A 141 -1.14 3.19 21.45
CA ASN A 141 -1.15 4.65 21.55
C ASN A 141 -0.83 5.07 22.99
N ILE A 142 0.25 5.82 23.16
CA ILE A 142 0.68 6.35 24.45
C ILE A 142 0.87 7.86 24.42
N LYS A 143 0.83 8.50 25.59
CA LYS A 143 1.19 9.91 25.71
C LYS A 143 2.71 10.05 25.80
N ASN A 144 3.36 9.42 26.77
CA ASN A 144 4.80 9.57 26.97
C ASN A 144 5.51 8.21 27.00
N LEU A 145 6.70 8.16 26.43
CA LEU A 145 7.60 7.03 26.46
C LEU A 145 8.90 7.45 27.15
N THR A 146 9.31 6.71 28.18
CA THR A 146 10.65 6.83 28.77
C THR A 146 11.35 5.49 28.71
N ILE A 147 12.56 5.48 28.15
CA ILE A 147 13.46 4.32 28.14
C ILE A 147 14.67 4.71 28.98
N ASN A 148 14.86 4.01 30.09
CA ASN A 148 15.96 4.31 31.01
C ASN A 148 17.31 3.89 30.44
N LEU A 149 18.40 4.38 31.06
CA LEU A 149 19.76 4.07 30.64
C LEU A 149 20.02 2.55 30.63
N GLY A 150 20.56 2.06 29.50
CA GLY A 150 20.87 0.63 29.30
C GLY A 150 19.63 -0.26 29.15
N LYS A 151 18.45 0.30 28.90
CA LYS A 151 17.18 -0.44 28.74
C LYS A 151 16.72 -0.43 27.28
N ILE A 152 15.91 -1.40 26.91
CA ILE A 152 15.58 -1.69 25.51
C ILE A 152 14.07 -1.86 25.32
N LEU A 153 13.52 -1.13 24.34
CA LEU A 153 12.19 -1.33 23.77
C LEU A 153 12.33 -1.76 22.31
N LYS A 154 11.75 -2.91 21.96
CA LYS A 154 11.62 -3.40 20.59
C LYS A 154 10.15 -3.28 20.18
N VAL A 155 9.86 -2.55 19.11
CA VAL A 155 8.55 -2.57 18.46
C VAL A 155 8.59 -3.63 17.37
N GLU A 156 7.77 -4.67 17.49
CA GLU A 156 7.84 -5.81 16.59
C GLU A 156 7.48 -5.47 15.14
N ALA A 157 7.96 -6.30 14.23
CA ALA A 157 7.67 -6.15 12.82
C ALA A 157 6.16 -6.15 12.59
N SER A 158 5.68 -5.31 11.68
CA SER A 158 4.26 -5.08 11.41
C SER A 158 3.43 -4.43 12.54
N LYS A 159 4.07 -3.96 13.62
CA LYS A 159 3.39 -3.32 14.75
C LYS A 159 3.51 -1.80 14.69
N THR A 160 2.57 -1.12 15.34
CA THR A 160 2.49 0.34 15.28
C THR A 160 2.46 0.96 16.68
N LEU A 161 3.27 2.00 16.87
CA LEU A 161 3.35 2.79 18.09
C LEU A 161 3.06 4.26 17.76
N THR A 162 2.18 4.88 18.53
CA THR A 162 1.93 6.33 18.49
C THR A 162 2.31 6.92 19.85
N VAL A 163 3.19 7.92 19.86
CA VAL A 163 3.54 8.69 21.07
C VAL A 163 3.10 10.14 20.86
N LYS A 164 2.03 10.56 21.55
CA LYS A 164 1.42 11.88 21.38
C LYS A 164 2.21 13.02 22.03
N GLY A 165 2.84 12.73 23.17
CA GLY A 165 3.68 13.62 23.96
C GLY A 165 5.17 13.39 23.66
N SER A 166 5.96 13.13 24.69
CA SER A 166 7.42 13.05 24.58
C SER A 166 7.96 11.61 24.59
N ILE A 167 8.99 11.37 23.79
CA ILE A 167 9.89 10.23 23.90
C ILE A 167 11.19 10.70 24.54
N ILE A 168 11.56 10.09 25.66
CA ILE A 168 12.88 10.22 26.29
C ILE A 168 13.56 8.87 26.19
N ASN A 169 14.56 8.74 25.30
CA ASN A 169 15.32 7.50 25.16
C ASN A 169 16.76 7.67 25.67
N ASN A 170 16.97 7.30 26.94
CA ASN A 170 18.30 7.29 27.55
C ASN A 170 19.08 5.99 27.25
N GLY A 171 18.47 5.01 26.59
CA GLY A 171 19.13 3.78 26.15
C GLY A 171 19.97 3.94 24.87
N GLY A 172 20.02 5.14 24.28
CA GLY A 172 20.72 5.39 23.02
C GLY A 172 20.05 4.71 21.83
N THR A 173 20.77 4.53 20.72
CA THR A 173 20.20 3.96 19.49
C THR A 173 19.76 2.50 19.66
N ALA A 174 20.41 1.75 20.55
CA ALA A 174 20.00 0.40 20.94
C ALA A 174 18.78 0.37 21.87
N GLY A 175 18.43 1.50 22.50
CA GLY A 175 17.34 1.59 23.46
C GLY A 175 15.95 1.53 22.82
N LEU A 176 15.79 2.03 21.59
CA LEU A 176 14.54 1.98 20.84
C LEU A 176 14.79 1.34 19.48
N VAL A 177 14.22 0.16 19.26
CA VAL A 177 14.41 -0.62 18.04
C VAL A 177 13.07 -0.86 17.34
N LEU A 178 12.93 -0.37 16.10
CA LEU A 178 11.78 -0.63 15.24
C LEU A 178 12.12 -1.80 14.31
N LYS A 179 11.49 -2.97 14.52
CA LYS A 179 11.83 -4.22 13.83
C LYS A 179 11.24 -4.28 12.42
N SER A 180 11.88 -5.04 11.54
CA SER A 180 11.41 -5.28 10.18
C SER A 180 11.74 -6.70 9.75
N THR A 181 10.76 -7.40 9.20
CA THR A 181 10.87 -8.78 8.69
C THR A 181 9.99 -8.94 7.45
N SER A 182 9.90 -10.15 6.89
CA SER A 182 8.94 -10.48 5.83
C SER A 182 7.48 -10.20 6.21
N ALA A 183 7.14 -10.14 7.50
CA ALA A 183 5.80 -9.79 7.96
C ALA A 183 5.46 -8.29 7.73
N GLY A 184 6.47 -7.41 7.71
CA GLY A 184 6.31 -5.97 7.54
C GLY A 184 7.35 -5.18 8.34
N THR A 185 7.21 -3.85 8.38
CA THR A 185 8.09 -2.95 9.13
C THR A 185 7.30 -2.27 10.24
N ALA A 186 7.89 -2.15 11.42
CA ALA A 186 7.32 -1.40 12.53
C ALA A 186 7.17 0.10 12.19
N SER A 187 6.15 0.74 12.74
CA SER A 187 5.86 2.17 12.52
C SER A 187 5.81 2.93 13.83
N LEU A 188 6.43 4.12 13.85
CA LEU A 188 6.43 5.01 15.00
C LEU A 188 5.99 6.43 14.61
N ASN A 189 4.80 6.81 15.05
CA ASN A 189 4.30 8.18 14.93
C ASN A 189 4.59 8.96 16.22
N HIS A 190 5.42 10.01 16.15
CA HIS A 190 5.83 10.82 17.31
C HIS A 190 6.13 12.27 16.90
N ASN A 191 6.15 13.17 17.88
CA ASN A 191 6.53 14.58 17.68
C ASN A 191 7.81 14.99 18.43
N SER A 192 8.56 14.04 18.98
CA SER A 192 9.80 14.32 19.72
C SER A 192 11.03 14.43 18.82
N ASP A 193 11.82 15.48 19.02
CA ASP A 193 13.11 15.69 18.35
C ASP A 193 14.23 14.87 19.00
N ASN A 194 15.30 14.64 18.24
CA ASN A 194 16.56 14.05 18.72
C ASN A 194 16.40 12.71 19.45
N VAL A 195 15.42 11.88 19.05
CA VAL A 195 15.23 10.56 19.65
C VAL A 195 16.23 9.58 19.02
N PRO A 196 17.26 9.09 19.73
CA PRO A 196 18.14 8.06 19.19
C PRO A 196 17.35 6.76 19.01
N ALA A 197 17.50 6.09 17.88
CA ALA A 197 16.85 4.81 17.61
C ALA A 197 17.57 4.00 16.52
N THR A 198 17.21 2.74 16.43
CA THR A 198 17.52 1.85 15.30
C THR A 198 16.24 1.46 14.59
N MET A 199 16.10 1.81 13.32
CA MET A 199 14.99 1.38 12.47
C MET A 199 15.46 0.35 11.45
N GLN A 200 14.91 -0.86 11.54
CA GLN A 200 15.22 -1.95 10.63
C GLN A 200 14.43 -1.81 9.33
N ARG A 201 15.01 -2.31 8.24
CA ARG A 201 14.37 -2.43 6.93
C ARG A 201 14.71 -3.78 6.31
N TYR A 202 13.71 -4.65 6.25
CA TYR A 202 13.73 -5.89 5.48
C TYR A 202 13.63 -5.55 3.98
N ILE A 203 14.66 -5.89 3.22
CA ILE A 203 14.68 -5.82 1.77
C ILE A 203 14.13 -7.15 1.28
N SER A 204 13.06 -7.16 0.49
CA SER A 204 12.44 -8.38 -0.03
C SER A 204 12.87 -8.67 -1.46
N GLY A 205 12.59 -9.85 -1.99
CA GLY A 205 12.80 -10.16 -3.41
C GLY A 205 14.03 -11.02 -3.67
N ASN A 206 14.33 -11.19 -4.96
CA ASN A 206 15.50 -11.92 -5.42
C ASN A 206 16.77 -11.10 -5.20
N LYS A 207 17.92 -11.76 -5.44
CA LYS A 207 19.20 -11.07 -5.45
C LYS A 207 19.18 -9.99 -6.54
N GLU A 208 19.71 -8.83 -6.20
CA GLU A 208 19.83 -7.68 -7.11
C GLU A 208 18.48 -7.06 -7.54
N ASP A 209 17.37 -7.43 -6.89
CA ASP A 209 16.11 -6.73 -7.05
C ASP A 209 16.23 -5.29 -6.51
N TRP A 210 15.75 -4.36 -7.33
CA TRP A 210 15.83 -2.93 -7.08
C TRP A 210 14.70 -2.44 -6.17
N HIS A 211 15.05 -1.57 -5.23
CA HIS A 211 14.14 -1.00 -4.23
C HIS A 211 14.37 0.49 -4.06
N PHE A 212 13.29 1.24 -3.84
CA PHE A 212 13.41 2.64 -3.43
C PHE A 212 13.44 2.79 -1.91
N LEU A 213 14.45 3.48 -1.43
CA LEU A 213 14.71 3.70 -0.01
C LEU A 213 14.79 5.19 0.35
N SER A 214 14.57 5.49 1.63
CA SER A 214 14.84 6.78 2.26
C SER A 214 15.19 6.58 3.73
N ALA A 215 15.95 7.50 4.32
CA ALA A 215 16.36 7.38 5.71
C ALA A 215 15.33 7.99 6.67
N PRO A 216 14.84 7.22 7.67
CA PRO A 216 13.96 7.71 8.73
C PRO A 216 14.72 8.40 9.88
N VAL A 217 16.06 8.41 9.81
CA VAL A 217 16.97 8.99 10.80
C VAL A 217 17.86 10.05 10.16
N SER A 218 18.39 10.98 10.95
CA SER A 218 19.49 11.84 10.58
C SER A 218 20.83 11.15 10.82
N ASP A 219 21.86 11.67 10.15
CA ASP A 219 23.28 11.37 10.41
C ASP A 219 23.73 9.92 10.22
N GLN A 220 22.88 9.04 9.67
CA GLN A 220 23.30 7.71 9.22
C GLN A 220 24.31 7.85 8.06
N VAL A 221 25.58 7.61 8.37
CA VAL A 221 26.68 7.60 7.40
C VAL A 221 26.47 6.48 6.40
N LEU A 222 26.79 6.75 5.13
CA LEU A 222 26.75 5.78 4.04
C LEU A 222 28.08 5.03 3.93
N ALA A 223 29.18 5.78 3.77
CA ALA A 223 30.50 5.23 3.55
C ALA A 223 31.02 4.44 4.75
N GLY A 224 31.64 3.28 4.50
CA GLY A 224 32.20 2.41 5.55
C GLY A 224 31.16 1.72 6.44
N THR A 225 29.89 1.71 6.05
CA THR A 225 28.80 1.04 6.78
C THR A 225 28.22 -0.13 5.99
N THR A 226 27.28 -0.87 6.61
CA THR A 226 26.56 -2.00 5.98
C THR A 226 25.67 -1.59 4.80
N TRP A 227 25.52 -0.28 4.54
CA TRP A 227 24.81 0.28 3.40
C TRP A 227 25.62 0.23 2.10
N LEU A 228 26.93 0.01 2.18
CA LEU A 228 27.78 -0.31 1.04
C LEU A 228 28.03 -1.82 1.01
N PRO A 229 27.33 -2.59 0.16
CA PRO A 229 27.57 -4.02 0.07
C PRO A 229 28.91 -4.32 -0.60
N THR A 230 29.55 -5.41 -0.16
CA THR A 230 30.81 -5.94 -0.69
C THR A 230 30.51 -7.12 -1.62
N GLY A 231 31.16 -7.22 -2.79
CA GLY A 231 30.99 -8.35 -3.73
C GLY A 231 31.43 -8.06 -5.17
N THR A 232 31.37 -9.10 -6.02
CA THR A 232 31.56 -9.01 -7.47
C THR A 232 30.19 -9.11 -8.13
N TYR A 233 29.84 -8.14 -8.99
CA TYR A 233 28.50 -8.01 -9.58
C TYR A 233 28.61 -8.23 -11.08
N GLY A 234 27.55 -8.72 -11.72
CA GLY A 234 27.58 -9.32 -13.07
C GLY A 234 28.10 -8.42 -14.21
N ASN A 235 28.16 -7.10 -14.01
CA ASN A 235 28.71 -6.13 -14.96
C ASN A 235 30.14 -5.65 -14.60
N GLY A 236 30.77 -6.23 -13.57
CA GLY A 236 32.08 -5.84 -13.07
C GLY A 236 32.11 -4.52 -12.27
N THR A 237 30.97 -3.82 -12.08
CA THR A 237 30.99 -2.54 -11.35
C THR A 237 30.91 -2.74 -9.85
N GLY A 238 30.02 -3.57 -9.30
CA GLY A 238 30.18 -3.98 -7.90
C GLY A 238 29.17 -3.47 -6.86
N TYR A 239 27.99 -2.96 -7.22
CA TYR A 239 27.56 -1.68 -6.65
C TYR A 239 26.03 -1.45 -6.60
N ASP A 240 25.47 -1.21 -5.40
CA ASP A 240 24.01 -1.35 -5.13
C ASP A 240 23.26 -0.07 -4.70
N LEU A 241 23.93 1.07 -4.46
CA LEU A 241 23.26 2.30 -4.02
C LEU A 241 23.43 3.44 -5.02
N TYR A 242 22.31 3.98 -5.48
CA TYR A 242 22.24 5.01 -6.51
C TYR A 242 21.36 6.18 -6.08
N ILE A 243 21.63 7.33 -6.68
CA ILE A 243 20.77 8.51 -6.65
C ILE A 243 20.31 8.84 -8.06
N TRP A 244 19.09 9.35 -8.16
CA TRP A 244 18.57 9.90 -9.40
C TRP A 244 18.98 11.37 -9.51
N ASN A 245 19.52 11.78 -10.65
CA ASN A 245 19.87 13.17 -10.92
C ASN A 245 18.98 13.78 -12.01
N GLU A 246 17.96 14.56 -11.67
CA GLU A 246 17.05 15.13 -12.67
C GLU A 246 17.72 16.02 -13.73
N PRO A 247 18.69 16.92 -13.41
CA PRO A 247 19.32 17.77 -14.42
C PRO A 247 20.04 16.99 -15.53
N THR A 248 20.55 15.80 -15.21
CA THR A 248 21.10 14.84 -16.18
C THR A 248 20.45 13.49 -15.88
N PRO A 249 19.22 13.22 -16.37
CA PRO A 249 18.31 12.19 -15.84
C PRO A 249 18.88 10.76 -15.92
N CYS A 250 19.74 10.44 -14.96
CA CYS A 250 20.53 9.23 -14.87
C CYS A 250 20.68 8.79 -13.42
N TRP A 251 20.99 7.51 -13.26
CA TRP A 251 21.35 6.94 -11.97
C TRP A 251 22.84 7.11 -11.74
N THR A 252 23.21 7.80 -10.66
CA THR A 252 24.60 7.97 -10.25
C THR A 252 24.92 7.05 -9.09
N TYR A 253 25.91 6.20 -9.29
CA TYR A 253 26.36 5.24 -8.29
C TYR A 253 27.20 5.91 -7.18
N ILE A 254 27.12 5.41 -5.93
CA ILE A 254 27.82 6.00 -4.77
C ILE A 254 29.36 6.07 -4.87
N LEU A 255 30.02 5.14 -5.57
CA LEU A 255 31.47 5.23 -5.79
C LEU A 255 31.85 5.82 -7.15
N ASN A 256 30.89 6.38 -7.91
CA ASN A 256 31.23 7.12 -9.11
C ASN A 256 31.92 8.44 -8.74
N ASN A 257 33.24 8.46 -8.85
CA ASN A 257 34.09 9.64 -8.60
C ASN A 257 34.80 10.15 -9.86
N THR A 258 34.65 9.48 -11.01
CA THR A 258 35.37 9.80 -12.25
C THR A 258 34.48 10.31 -13.37
N VAL A 259 33.22 9.87 -13.47
CA VAL A 259 32.32 10.20 -14.58
C VAL A 259 31.26 11.20 -14.09
N ALA A 260 31.13 12.35 -14.78
CA ALA A 260 30.14 13.36 -14.42
C ALA A 260 28.69 12.90 -14.76
N PRO A 261 27.69 13.21 -13.91
CA PRO A 261 27.85 13.78 -12.57
C PRO A 261 28.45 12.74 -11.60
N THR A 262 29.50 13.14 -10.88
CA THR A 262 30.09 12.30 -9.84
C THR A 262 29.18 12.32 -8.61
N TRP A 263 29.18 11.26 -7.80
CA TRP A 263 28.35 11.19 -6.59
C TRP A 263 28.54 12.42 -5.70
N THR A 264 29.79 12.79 -5.42
CA THR A 264 30.12 13.92 -4.54
C THR A 264 29.67 15.28 -5.10
N SER A 265 29.52 15.41 -6.44
CA SER A 265 29.04 16.64 -7.06
C SER A 265 27.53 16.88 -6.88
N ILE A 266 26.74 15.82 -6.74
CA ILE A 266 25.27 15.88 -6.64
C ILE A 266 24.73 15.33 -5.31
N HIS A 267 25.63 14.83 -4.46
CA HIS A 267 25.41 14.39 -3.08
C HIS A 267 26.66 14.72 -2.26
N ALA A 268 26.70 15.96 -1.78
CA ALA A 268 27.84 16.47 -0.99
C ALA A 268 27.91 15.92 0.44
N SER A 269 26.88 15.19 0.91
CA SER A 269 26.83 14.63 2.26
C SER A 269 27.48 13.24 2.30
N LEU A 270 28.12 12.90 3.42
CA LEU A 270 28.60 11.54 3.67
C LEU A 270 27.52 10.61 4.22
N SER A 271 26.37 11.18 4.59
CA SER A 271 25.23 10.49 5.21
C SER A 271 24.00 10.53 4.30
N PHE A 272 23.01 9.69 4.59
CA PHE A 272 21.71 9.84 3.96
C PHE A 272 21.16 11.27 4.13
N VAL A 273 20.57 11.81 3.07
CA VAL A 273 19.97 13.14 3.06
C VAL A 273 18.49 13.01 3.40
N LYS A 274 18.07 13.70 4.45
CA LYS A 274 16.67 13.75 4.89
C LYS A 274 15.75 14.16 3.73
N GLY A 275 14.72 13.34 3.45
CA GLY A 275 13.74 13.58 2.38
C GLY A 275 14.18 13.16 0.97
N ARG A 276 15.45 12.75 0.78
CA ARG A 276 15.93 12.18 -0.49
C ARG A 276 15.51 10.72 -0.63
N GLY A 277 15.20 10.30 -1.84
CA GLY A 277 15.06 8.88 -2.17
C GLY A 277 16.32 8.32 -2.84
N TYR A 278 16.56 7.04 -2.64
CA TYR A 278 17.69 6.28 -3.14
C TYR A 278 17.21 5.02 -3.82
N LEU A 279 17.96 4.54 -4.80
CA LEU A 279 17.76 3.23 -5.41
C LEU A 279 18.77 2.27 -4.79
N TYR A 280 18.28 1.13 -4.28
CA TYR A 280 19.07 0.16 -3.55
C TYR A 280 18.77 -1.28 -3.99
N SER A 281 19.82 -2.09 -4.14
CA SER A 281 19.73 -3.54 -4.35
C SER A 281 20.62 -4.28 -3.36
N THR A 282 20.50 -5.61 -3.28
CA THR A 282 21.40 -6.43 -2.45
C THR A 282 21.64 -7.80 -3.06
N GLN A 283 22.87 -8.32 -2.97
CA GLN A 283 23.17 -9.72 -3.33
C GLN A 283 22.74 -10.74 -2.27
N ALA A 284 22.70 -10.34 -1.00
CA ALA A 284 22.12 -11.17 0.05
C ALA A 284 20.64 -11.36 -0.27
N LEU A 285 20.14 -12.60 -0.11
CA LEU A 285 18.71 -12.85 -0.27
C LEU A 285 17.99 -12.31 0.97
N ASN A 286 17.06 -11.40 0.74
CA ASN A 286 16.17 -10.85 1.74
C ASN A 286 16.82 -10.29 3.05
N PRO A 287 17.86 -9.43 2.98
CA PRO A 287 18.55 -8.95 4.18
C PRO A 287 17.71 -7.95 4.97
N THR A 288 18.00 -7.84 6.27
CA THR A 288 17.49 -6.75 7.12
C THR A 288 18.60 -5.74 7.36
N LYS A 289 18.43 -4.52 6.86
CA LYS A 289 19.34 -3.38 7.05
C LYS A 289 18.90 -2.51 8.21
N GLU A 290 19.79 -1.69 8.74
CA GLU A 290 19.52 -0.86 9.92
C GLU A 290 19.88 0.60 9.66
N PHE A 291 18.89 1.48 9.87
CA PHE A 291 19.08 2.91 9.96
C PHE A 291 19.27 3.27 11.45
N ILE A 292 20.46 3.73 11.80
CA ILE A 292 20.89 4.02 13.16
C ILE A 292 21.21 5.50 13.27
N GLY A 293 20.51 6.22 14.14
CA GLY A 293 20.69 7.66 14.28
C GLY A 293 19.58 8.31 15.10
N LEU A 294 19.39 9.61 14.93
CA LEU A 294 18.29 10.35 15.54
C LEU A 294 17.08 10.28 14.62
N LEU A 295 15.90 9.89 15.12
CA LEU A 295 14.68 9.86 14.33
C LEU A 295 14.37 11.24 13.75
N ASN A 296 14.07 11.27 12.46
CA ASN A 296 13.62 12.47 11.80
C ASN A 296 12.22 12.84 12.27
N ASN A 297 12.05 14.13 12.59
CA ASN A 297 10.79 14.71 13.07
C ASN A 297 10.63 16.12 12.49
N GLY A 298 9.40 16.64 12.53
CA GLY A 298 9.08 18.01 12.20
C GLY A 298 9.00 18.25 10.68
N ASN A 299 9.21 19.50 10.27
CA ASN A 299 9.08 19.87 8.87
C ASN A 299 10.31 19.42 8.07
N VAL A 300 10.07 18.81 6.91
CA VAL A 300 11.12 18.46 5.95
C VAL A 300 10.84 19.18 4.64
N SER A 301 11.83 19.91 4.15
CA SER A 301 11.80 20.52 2.83
C SER A 301 12.93 19.96 1.99
N TYR A 302 12.60 19.35 0.85
CA TYR A 302 13.58 18.75 -0.05
C TYR A 302 13.54 19.46 -1.41
N PRO A 303 14.69 19.89 -1.96
CA PRO A 303 14.75 20.57 -3.25
C PRO A 303 14.44 19.58 -4.40
N ILE A 304 13.68 20.06 -5.38
CA ILE A 304 13.34 19.36 -6.62
C ILE A 304 13.68 20.26 -7.81
N THR A 305 14.06 19.67 -8.93
CA THR A 305 14.45 20.43 -10.13
C THR A 305 13.59 20.05 -11.34
N ASN A 306 13.46 20.99 -12.27
CA ASN A 306 12.91 20.75 -13.62
C ASN A 306 13.86 21.39 -14.64
N THR A 307 15.06 20.84 -14.76
CA THR A 307 16.18 21.45 -15.51
C THR A 307 16.81 20.52 -16.53
N ALA A 308 16.33 19.27 -16.66
CA ALA A 308 16.90 18.29 -17.58
C ALA A 308 17.07 18.83 -19.01
N THR A 309 18.31 18.93 -19.49
CA THR A 309 18.63 19.38 -20.85
C THR A 309 18.64 18.18 -21.82
N SER A 310 17.53 17.97 -22.52
CA SER A 310 17.30 17.11 -23.72
C SER A 310 17.76 15.63 -23.75
N LEU A 311 18.51 15.11 -22.78
CA LEU A 311 19.04 13.72 -22.85
C LEU A 311 17.94 12.66 -22.82
N ASP A 312 16.84 12.93 -22.13
CA ASP A 312 15.60 12.15 -22.17
C ASP A 312 14.43 13.05 -21.75
N PRO A 313 13.68 13.64 -22.70
CA PRO A 313 12.58 14.54 -22.37
C PRO A 313 11.43 13.84 -21.63
N THR A 314 11.34 12.50 -21.71
CA THR A 314 10.24 11.74 -21.10
C THR A 314 10.30 11.72 -19.57
N VAL A 315 11.52 11.82 -19.02
CA VAL A 315 11.78 11.81 -17.57
C VAL A 315 12.14 13.19 -17.00
N ARG A 316 12.00 14.26 -17.80
CA ARG A 316 12.21 15.63 -17.32
C ARG A 316 11.29 15.96 -16.14
N GLY A 317 11.86 16.59 -15.11
CA GLY A 317 11.17 16.97 -13.90
C GLY A 317 10.94 15.82 -12.91
N PHE A 318 11.23 14.56 -13.26
CA PHE A 318 11.13 13.48 -12.29
C PHE A 318 12.23 13.59 -11.25
N ASN A 319 11.84 13.63 -9.98
CA ASN A 319 12.75 13.72 -8.83
C ASN A 319 12.47 12.56 -7.88
N LEU A 320 13.52 11.83 -7.50
CA LEU A 320 13.40 10.76 -6.51
C LEU A 320 13.50 11.36 -5.10
N VAL A 321 12.38 11.35 -4.41
CA VAL A 321 12.23 11.83 -3.03
C VAL A 321 11.91 10.64 -2.12
N GLY A 322 11.78 10.86 -0.82
CA GLY A 322 11.55 9.77 0.11
C GLY A 322 10.79 10.16 1.36
N ASN A 323 10.20 9.15 2.01
CA ASN A 323 9.60 9.30 3.31
C ASN A 323 10.71 9.51 4.36
N PRO A 324 10.82 10.72 4.95
CA PRO A 324 11.87 11.00 5.90
C PRO A 324 11.54 10.47 7.29
N TYR A 325 10.33 9.98 7.57
CA TYR A 325 9.84 9.68 8.92
C TYR A 325 9.86 8.17 9.24
N PRO A 326 9.91 7.80 10.54
CA PRO A 326 9.76 6.41 10.99
C PRO A 326 8.29 5.91 10.97
N SER A 327 7.41 6.62 10.27
CA SER A 327 5.99 6.30 10.10
C SER A 327 5.58 6.49 8.65
N SER A 328 4.45 5.94 8.24
CA SER A 328 3.89 6.23 6.91
C SER A 328 3.56 7.71 6.75
N MET A 329 3.56 8.17 5.50
CA MET A 329 2.94 9.45 5.10
C MET A 329 1.66 9.18 4.29
N ASP A 330 0.64 10.00 4.51
CA ASP A 330 -0.58 10.00 3.71
C ASP A 330 -0.48 11.00 2.56
N TRP A 331 -0.44 10.50 1.32
CA TRP A 331 -0.40 11.35 0.15
C TRP A 331 -1.69 12.15 -0.06
N LYS A 332 -2.83 11.66 0.45
CA LYS A 332 -4.12 12.36 0.41
C LYS A 332 -4.31 13.36 1.54
N SER A 333 -3.35 13.48 2.47
CA SER A 333 -3.47 14.48 3.54
C SER A 333 -3.65 15.86 2.94
N THR A 334 -4.72 16.54 3.35
CA THR A 334 -5.02 17.92 2.95
C THR A 334 -4.15 18.93 3.72
N LEU A 335 -3.48 18.49 4.78
CA LEU A 335 -2.59 19.29 5.61
C LEU A 335 -1.15 18.77 5.54
N GLY A 336 -0.22 19.69 5.74
CA GLY A 336 1.19 19.37 5.95
C GLY A 336 2.02 19.09 4.70
N TRP A 337 1.43 19.13 3.51
CA TRP A 337 2.14 19.05 2.24
C TRP A 337 2.36 20.43 1.63
N SER A 338 3.54 20.65 1.05
CA SER A 338 3.85 21.77 0.16
C SER A 338 4.25 21.21 -1.21
N ARG A 339 3.33 21.27 -2.18
CA ARG A 339 3.45 20.62 -3.50
C ARG A 339 3.23 21.56 -4.69
N SER A 340 3.20 22.87 -4.46
CA SER A 340 2.92 23.87 -5.51
C SER A 340 3.92 23.85 -6.67
N ASN A 341 5.11 23.27 -6.47
CA ASN A 341 6.13 23.11 -7.51
C ASN A 341 5.98 21.80 -8.31
N LEU A 342 5.00 20.95 -7.99
CA LEU A 342 4.72 19.71 -8.72
C LEU A 342 3.74 19.95 -9.87
N VAL A 343 3.80 19.08 -10.88
CA VAL A 343 2.81 19.05 -11.95
C VAL A 343 1.45 18.66 -11.37
N GLU A 344 0.44 19.51 -11.62
CA GLU A 344 -0.96 19.21 -11.30
C GLU A 344 -1.57 18.29 -12.36
N SER A 345 -2.38 17.34 -11.90
CA SER A 345 -2.95 16.26 -12.71
C SER A 345 -4.29 15.86 -12.07
N GLY A 346 -5.42 16.05 -12.75
CA GLY A 346 -6.74 15.70 -12.21
C GLY A 346 -7.10 16.47 -10.93
N GLY A 347 -6.67 17.73 -10.81
CA GLY A 347 -6.82 18.55 -9.61
C GLY A 347 -5.89 18.17 -8.44
N GLY A 348 -5.06 17.14 -8.59
CA GLY A 348 -4.15 16.64 -7.57
C GLY A 348 -2.70 16.55 -8.05
N TYR A 349 -1.89 15.78 -7.31
CA TYR A 349 -0.49 15.54 -7.61
C TYR A 349 -0.19 14.05 -7.65
N ASP A 350 0.58 13.62 -8.65
CA ASP A 350 0.94 12.23 -8.84
C ASP A 350 2.24 11.87 -8.10
N MET A 351 2.29 10.64 -7.58
CA MET A 351 3.52 9.97 -7.18
C MET A 351 3.72 8.69 -8.00
N TRP A 352 4.96 8.26 -8.15
CA TRP A 352 5.31 6.98 -8.74
C TRP A 352 6.17 6.15 -7.79
N ILE A 353 5.82 4.88 -7.59
CA ILE A 353 6.60 3.95 -6.77
C ILE A 353 6.91 2.71 -7.58
N TRP A 354 8.18 2.32 -7.58
CA TRP A 354 8.63 1.06 -8.17
C TRP A 354 8.03 -0.13 -7.41
N ASN A 355 7.37 -1.04 -8.13
CA ASN A 355 6.90 -2.31 -7.58
C ASN A 355 7.67 -3.48 -8.19
N PRO A 356 8.57 -4.13 -7.42
CA PRO A 356 9.36 -5.26 -7.92
C PRO A 356 8.50 -6.46 -8.34
N ALA A 357 7.32 -6.67 -7.74
CA ALA A 357 6.42 -7.75 -8.15
C ALA A 357 5.81 -7.54 -9.55
N SER A 358 5.69 -6.28 -9.99
CA SER A 358 5.22 -5.94 -11.32
C SER A 358 6.34 -5.72 -12.33
N ASN A 359 7.59 -5.52 -11.86
CA ASN A 359 8.68 -4.94 -12.64
C ASN A 359 8.31 -3.62 -13.33
N ASN A 360 7.42 -2.84 -12.72
CA ASN A 360 6.90 -1.59 -13.24
C ASN A 360 6.68 -0.56 -12.11
N TYR A 361 6.50 0.69 -12.52
CA TYR A 361 6.08 1.77 -11.64
C TYR A 361 4.57 1.80 -11.51
N GLY A 362 4.07 1.86 -10.29
CA GLY A 362 2.68 2.21 -10.03
C GLY A 362 2.52 3.70 -9.73
N VAL A 363 1.32 4.22 -9.98
CA VAL A 363 0.99 5.64 -9.86
C VAL A 363 -0.15 5.82 -8.88
N TYR A 364 -0.10 6.88 -8.07
CA TYR A 364 -1.22 7.30 -7.22
C TYR A 364 -1.32 8.82 -7.18
N ASN A 365 -2.52 9.33 -7.40
CA ASN A 365 -2.81 10.77 -7.36
C ASN A 365 -3.37 11.18 -5.98
N SER A 366 -3.03 12.37 -5.48
CA SER A 366 -3.46 12.85 -4.16
C SER A 366 -4.96 13.05 -3.99
N LEU A 367 -5.75 13.11 -5.07
CA LEU A 367 -7.21 13.16 -5.03
C LEU A 367 -7.88 11.85 -5.46
N SER A 368 -7.13 10.93 -6.08
CA SER A 368 -7.67 9.66 -6.56
C SER A 368 -8.14 8.74 -5.41
N SER A 369 -9.04 7.82 -5.74
CA SER A 369 -9.45 6.69 -4.91
C SER A 369 -8.62 5.42 -5.15
N ALA A 370 -7.91 5.32 -6.28
CA ALA A 370 -7.17 4.12 -6.70
C ALA A 370 -5.80 4.47 -7.31
N GLY A 371 -4.89 3.49 -7.28
CA GLY A 371 -3.60 3.56 -7.96
C GLY A 371 -3.36 2.34 -8.83
N THR A 372 -2.27 2.36 -9.59
CA THR A 372 -1.82 1.25 -10.43
C THR A 372 -0.66 0.49 -9.78
N ASN A 373 -0.42 -0.73 -10.25
CA ASN A 373 0.63 -1.65 -9.83
C ASN A 373 0.76 -1.75 -8.31
N GLY A 374 -0.38 -1.79 -7.62
CA GLY A 374 -0.50 -1.89 -6.18
C GLY A 374 0.02 -0.73 -5.34
N VAL A 375 0.28 0.42 -5.95
CA VAL A 375 0.56 1.66 -5.23
C VAL A 375 -0.71 2.19 -4.58
N THR A 376 -0.60 2.64 -3.34
CA THR A 376 -1.70 3.22 -2.55
C THR A 376 -1.36 4.63 -2.11
N GLN A 377 -2.29 5.32 -1.44
CA GLN A 377 -2.03 6.65 -0.87
C GLN A 377 -0.92 6.67 0.19
N TYR A 378 -0.57 5.54 0.79
CA TYR A 378 0.37 5.49 1.90
C TYR A 378 1.79 5.24 1.40
N ILE A 379 2.68 6.18 1.73
CA ILE A 379 4.12 6.02 1.51
C ILE A 379 4.69 5.44 2.80
N ALA A 380 5.00 4.15 2.80
CA ALA A 380 5.51 3.44 3.97
C ALA A 380 6.79 4.10 4.54
N PRO A 381 7.15 3.86 5.82
CA PRO A 381 8.43 4.31 6.35
C PRO A 381 9.58 3.88 5.43
N THR A 382 10.66 4.66 5.36
CA THR A 382 11.85 4.36 4.56
C THR A 382 11.63 4.11 3.05
N GLN A 383 10.44 4.40 2.50
CA GLN A 383 10.13 4.25 1.07
C GLN A 383 10.58 5.48 0.29
N GLY A 384 11.29 5.26 -0.82
CA GLY A 384 11.49 6.30 -1.84
C GLY A 384 10.37 6.32 -2.88
N TYR A 385 10.07 7.46 -3.46
CA TYR A 385 9.04 7.63 -4.48
C TYR A 385 9.43 8.77 -5.42
N PHE A 386 9.01 8.67 -6.68
CA PHE A 386 9.16 9.73 -7.64
C PHE A 386 8.02 10.72 -7.53
N VAL A 387 8.35 11.99 -7.75
CA VAL A 387 7.40 13.08 -8.03
C VAL A 387 7.86 13.80 -9.29
N ARG A 388 6.98 14.56 -9.93
CA ARG A 388 7.32 15.35 -11.11
C ARG A 388 7.19 16.84 -10.83
N ALA A 389 8.29 17.57 -10.93
CA ALA A 389 8.36 19.01 -10.77
C ALA A 389 7.82 19.71 -12.02
N ALA A 390 6.89 20.65 -11.83
CA ALA A 390 6.50 21.64 -12.84
C ALA A 390 7.55 22.76 -12.92
N THR A 391 8.11 23.13 -11.78
CA THR A 391 9.17 24.15 -11.65
C THR A 391 10.21 23.68 -10.64
N SER A 392 11.46 24.12 -10.79
CA SER A 392 12.45 23.95 -9.73
C SER A 392 11.99 24.67 -8.46
N GLY A 393 12.19 24.04 -7.32
CA GLY A 393 11.70 24.53 -6.03
C GLY A 393 11.81 23.44 -4.98
N ASN A 394 10.85 23.37 -4.07
CA ASN A 394 10.87 22.41 -2.97
C ASN A 394 9.56 21.63 -2.90
N ILE A 395 9.66 20.36 -2.52
CA ILE A 395 8.57 19.61 -1.90
C ILE A 395 8.71 19.66 -0.39
N GLY A 396 7.62 19.93 0.32
CA GLY A 396 7.60 20.05 1.77
C GLY A 396 6.64 19.06 2.42
N THR A 397 7.02 18.60 3.61
CA THR A 397 6.21 17.79 4.51
C THR A 397 6.30 18.33 5.95
N SER A 398 5.27 18.08 6.75
CA SER A 398 5.26 18.30 8.20
C SER A 398 4.68 17.08 8.89
N ASN A 399 4.70 17.05 10.23
CA ASN A 399 4.15 15.92 10.97
C ASN A 399 2.64 15.66 10.71
N ALA A 400 1.89 16.63 10.17
CA ALA A 400 0.48 16.44 9.83
C ALA A 400 0.23 15.38 8.74
N VAL A 401 1.24 15.04 7.93
CA VAL A 401 1.11 13.98 6.91
C VAL A 401 1.30 12.57 7.49
N ARG A 402 1.80 12.46 8.73
CA ARG A 402 2.26 11.19 9.31
C ARG A 402 1.10 10.39 9.88
N ASN A 403 1.11 9.09 9.61
CA ASN A 403 0.24 8.12 10.28
C ASN A 403 0.90 6.74 10.34
N ASN A 404 0.21 5.79 10.97
CA ASN A 404 0.64 4.39 11.03
C ASN A 404 -0.07 3.49 10.00
N ASN A 405 -0.93 4.06 9.15
CA ASN A 405 -1.67 3.30 8.13
C ASN A 405 -0.74 2.93 6.97
N GLY A 406 -0.92 1.72 6.43
CA GLY A 406 -0.10 1.24 5.31
C GLY A 406 1.37 1.03 5.64
N ALA A 407 1.81 1.21 6.89
CA ALA A 407 3.21 1.03 7.28
C ALA A 407 3.66 -0.44 7.15
N ASN A 408 2.71 -1.36 7.31
CA ASN A 408 2.89 -2.80 7.09
C ASN A 408 2.72 -3.20 5.62
N SER A 409 2.31 -2.26 4.78
CA SER A 409 1.88 -2.50 3.40
C SER A 409 2.90 -1.98 2.41
N TRP A 410 4.20 -2.19 2.66
CA TRP A 410 5.25 -1.93 1.66
C TRP A 410 4.89 -2.70 0.38
N MET A 411 4.28 -1.97 -0.57
CA MET A 411 3.64 -2.49 -1.79
C MET A 411 2.60 -3.62 -1.59
N ARG A 412 1.81 -3.61 -0.52
CA ARG A 412 0.66 -4.53 -0.35
C ARG A 412 -0.66 -3.85 -0.74
N LEU A 413 -1.38 -4.48 -1.67
CA LEU A 413 -2.64 -4.02 -2.25
C LEU A 413 -3.69 -3.70 -1.18
N LYS A 414 -4.32 -2.52 -1.29
CA LYS A 414 -5.58 -2.20 -0.60
C LYS A 414 -6.59 -1.70 -1.64
N LYS A 415 -7.76 -2.35 -1.71
CA LYS A 415 -8.89 -2.01 -2.60
C LYS A 415 -9.65 -0.79 -2.03
N THR A 416 -9.96 0.20 -2.86
CA THR A 416 -10.91 1.29 -2.56
C THR A 416 -11.75 1.61 -3.80
N ILE A 417 -13.02 1.97 -3.59
CA ILE A 417 -14.10 2.03 -4.58
C ILE A 417 -14.31 3.47 -5.10
N SER A 418 -14.30 3.65 -6.41
CA SER A 418 -15.10 4.60 -7.23
C SER A 418 -15.18 4.02 -8.66
N GLU A 419 -15.96 4.60 -9.59
CA GLU A 419 -16.04 4.19 -11.01
C GLU A 419 -14.67 4.29 -11.69
N ASN A 420 -13.86 3.25 -11.49
CA ASN A 420 -12.49 3.12 -11.92
C ASN A 420 -12.38 1.81 -12.68
N LEU A 421 -11.79 1.84 -13.87
CA LEU A 421 -11.42 0.62 -14.58
C LEU A 421 -9.90 0.47 -14.57
N ILE A 422 -9.42 -0.55 -13.86
CA ILE A 422 -8.02 -0.99 -13.95
C ILE A 422 -7.93 -2.08 -15.00
N VAL A 423 -7.09 -1.88 -16.01
CA VAL A 423 -6.76 -2.90 -17.00
C VAL A 423 -5.34 -3.36 -16.76
N ARG A 424 -5.18 -4.65 -16.42
CA ARG A 424 -3.90 -5.29 -16.15
C ARG A 424 -3.47 -6.13 -17.33
N PHE A 425 -2.21 -5.95 -17.74
CA PHE A 425 -1.53 -6.79 -18.72
C PHE A 425 -0.41 -7.57 -18.03
N SER A 426 -0.53 -8.88 -17.97
CA SER A 426 0.42 -9.76 -17.30
C SER A 426 1.18 -10.61 -18.32
N SER A 427 2.50 -10.71 -18.14
CA SER A 427 3.22 -11.82 -18.75
C SER A 427 2.73 -13.13 -18.12
N ASN A 428 2.54 -14.16 -18.94
CA ASN A 428 2.23 -15.49 -18.41
C ASN A 428 3.50 -16.21 -17.91
N GLU A 429 4.68 -15.62 -18.17
CA GLU A 429 5.96 -15.98 -17.58
C GLU A 429 6.27 -15.07 -16.37
N THR A 430 7.48 -15.16 -15.81
CA THR A 430 7.89 -14.40 -14.62
C THR A 430 8.38 -12.98 -14.91
N TYR A 431 8.04 -12.38 -16.05
CA TYR A 431 8.53 -11.06 -16.45
C TYR A 431 7.79 -9.88 -15.79
N GLY A 432 6.67 -10.13 -15.12
CA GLY A 432 5.89 -9.12 -14.41
C GLY A 432 4.60 -8.71 -15.14
N TYR A 433 4.09 -7.54 -14.79
CA TYR A 433 2.81 -7.02 -15.30
C TYR A 433 2.81 -5.48 -15.27
N ASP A 434 1.86 -4.88 -15.97
CA ASP A 434 1.59 -3.45 -15.89
C ASP A 434 0.09 -3.17 -15.84
N GLU A 435 -0.27 -2.04 -15.26
CA GLU A 435 -1.64 -1.62 -15.06
C GLU A 435 -1.85 -0.20 -15.57
N VAL A 436 -2.96 0.00 -16.27
CA VAL A 436 -3.48 1.30 -16.61
C VAL A 436 -4.81 1.53 -15.91
N LEU A 437 -5.10 2.79 -15.57
CA LEU A 437 -6.31 3.17 -14.82
C LEU A 437 -7.11 4.23 -15.59
N LEU A 438 -8.39 3.94 -15.82
CA LEU A 438 -9.38 4.91 -16.26
C LEU A 438 -10.20 5.35 -15.04
N GLN A 439 -10.27 6.65 -14.78
CA GLN A 439 -11.12 7.21 -13.74
C GLN A 439 -12.18 8.12 -14.34
N PHE A 440 -13.44 7.88 -13.98
CA PHE A 440 -14.58 8.65 -14.45
C PHE A 440 -15.07 9.63 -13.38
N GLY A 441 -15.95 10.56 -13.77
CA GLY A 441 -16.58 11.54 -12.88
C GLY A 441 -15.90 12.92 -12.86
N TYR A 442 -14.94 13.17 -13.76
CA TYR A 442 -14.31 14.48 -13.87
C TYR A 442 -15.20 15.48 -14.63
N PRO A 443 -15.12 16.80 -14.36
CA PRO A 443 -15.94 17.79 -15.05
C PRO A 443 -15.58 17.95 -16.54
N LYS A 444 -14.38 17.53 -16.94
CA LYS A 444 -13.88 17.50 -18.31
C LYS A 444 -12.85 16.38 -18.46
N ASN A 445 -12.62 15.91 -19.68
CA ASN A 445 -11.54 14.98 -19.97
C ASN A 445 -10.19 15.69 -19.79
N GLU A 446 -9.25 15.05 -19.08
CA GLU A 446 -7.89 15.54 -18.88
C GLU A 446 -6.85 14.46 -19.25
N PRO A 447 -5.62 14.85 -19.63
CA PRO A 447 -4.57 13.90 -20.04
C PRO A 447 -4.25 12.87 -18.95
N GLY A 448 -4.28 13.26 -17.67
CA GLY A 448 -4.02 12.33 -16.56
C GLY A 448 -2.54 12.16 -16.23
N ALA A 449 -2.21 11.05 -15.55
CA ALA A 449 -0.89 10.85 -14.97
C ALA A 449 0.10 10.22 -15.96
N PHE A 450 1.28 10.84 -16.08
CA PHE A 450 2.36 10.39 -16.96
C PHE A 450 2.83 8.97 -16.67
N LYS A 451 3.18 8.25 -17.72
CA LYS A 451 3.82 6.94 -17.62
C LYS A 451 5.29 7.11 -17.28
N LEU A 452 5.73 6.48 -16.19
CA LEU A 452 7.15 6.22 -15.96
C LEU A 452 7.42 4.77 -16.38
N PHE A 453 8.20 4.59 -17.45
CA PHE A 453 8.49 3.28 -18.01
C PHE A 453 9.50 2.51 -17.14
N SER A 454 9.33 1.19 -17.09
CA SER A 454 10.31 0.31 -16.45
C SER A 454 11.68 0.43 -17.13
N ARG A 455 12.74 0.28 -16.35
CA ARG A 455 14.11 0.11 -16.87
C ARG A 455 14.44 -1.36 -17.13
N ASN A 456 13.57 -2.29 -16.75
CA ASN A 456 13.64 -3.68 -17.15
C ASN A 456 12.91 -3.83 -18.49
N ASP A 457 13.65 -4.12 -19.55
CA ASP A 457 13.14 -4.25 -20.92
C ASP A 457 12.32 -5.53 -21.15
N GLU A 458 12.47 -6.52 -20.26
CA GLU A 458 11.68 -7.76 -20.30
C GLU A 458 10.26 -7.58 -19.75
N ALA A 459 10.04 -6.53 -18.94
CA ALA A 459 8.74 -6.25 -18.35
C ALA A 459 7.76 -5.70 -19.40
N PRO A 460 6.51 -6.19 -19.47
CA PRO A 460 5.50 -5.59 -20.34
C PRO A 460 5.19 -4.16 -19.92
N SER A 461 4.76 -3.33 -20.86
CA SER A 461 4.28 -1.97 -20.59
C SER A 461 2.88 -1.76 -21.15
N ALA A 462 2.02 -1.12 -20.37
CA ALA A 462 0.69 -0.68 -20.78
C ALA A 462 0.53 0.80 -20.48
N TYR A 463 -0.06 1.54 -21.42
CA TYR A 463 -0.23 2.99 -21.30
C TYR A 463 -1.29 3.51 -22.27
N PHE A 464 -1.83 4.69 -21.98
CA PHE A 464 -2.61 5.47 -22.91
C PHE A 464 -1.73 6.49 -23.61
N THR A 465 -2.17 6.97 -24.77
CA THR A 465 -1.57 8.13 -25.43
C THR A 465 -2.58 9.28 -25.45
N ASP A 466 -2.11 10.48 -25.11
CA ASP A 466 -2.85 11.73 -25.31
C ASP A 466 -1.90 12.76 -25.90
N LEU A 467 -2.20 13.20 -27.13
CA LEU A 467 -1.31 14.00 -27.97
C LEU A 467 0.06 13.31 -28.16
N ASN A 468 1.07 13.71 -27.38
CA ASN A 468 2.45 13.23 -27.45
C ASN A 468 2.94 12.67 -26.10
N ASN A 469 2.04 12.40 -25.15
CA ASN A 469 2.40 11.92 -23.83
C ASN A 469 1.86 10.51 -23.61
N ASP A 470 2.70 9.67 -23.03
CA ASP A 470 2.32 8.35 -22.53
C ASP A 470 1.87 8.46 -21.08
N LEU A 471 0.77 7.77 -20.75
CA LEU A 471 0.03 7.97 -19.52
C LEU A 471 -0.33 6.64 -18.87
N SER A 472 -0.14 6.53 -17.55
CA SER A 472 -0.62 5.39 -16.75
C SER A 472 -2.08 5.55 -16.33
N VAL A 473 -2.58 6.79 -16.27
CA VAL A 473 -3.92 7.11 -15.80
C VAL A 473 -4.59 8.10 -16.73
N ARG A 474 -5.88 7.94 -17.01
CA ARG A 474 -6.72 8.92 -17.70
C ARG A 474 -7.85 9.39 -16.79
N TYR A 475 -8.11 10.69 -16.78
CA TYR A 475 -9.23 11.31 -16.07
C TYR A 475 -10.29 11.71 -17.08
N LEU A 476 -11.47 11.09 -16.98
CA LEU A 476 -12.52 11.17 -17.97
C LEU A 476 -13.83 11.63 -17.34
N THR A 477 -14.71 12.21 -18.15
CA THR A 477 -16.05 12.65 -17.73
C THR A 477 -16.95 11.47 -17.39
N SER A 478 -17.38 10.73 -18.40
CA SER A 478 -18.25 9.56 -18.27
C SER A 478 -18.00 8.56 -19.41
N THR A 479 -18.52 7.35 -19.25
CA THR A 479 -18.53 6.31 -20.29
C THR A 479 -19.39 6.69 -21.49
N ALA A 480 -20.42 7.53 -21.31
CA ALA A 480 -21.30 7.98 -22.38
C ALA A 480 -20.60 8.94 -23.36
N GLU A 481 -19.75 9.82 -22.84
CA GLU A 481 -18.93 10.75 -23.64
C GLU A 481 -17.65 10.08 -24.16
N ASN A 482 -17.12 9.10 -23.41
CA ASN A 482 -15.91 8.36 -23.76
C ASN A 482 -16.27 6.93 -24.15
N LYS A 483 -17.02 6.78 -25.26
CA LYS A 483 -17.55 5.49 -25.73
C LYS A 483 -16.50 4.43 -25.99
N SER A 484 -15.26 4.84 -26.29
CA SER A 484 -14.14 3.94 -26.41
C SER A 484 -12.83 4.62 -26.03
N VAL A 485 -11.89 3.83 -25.51
CA VAL A 485 -10.56 4.29 -25.09
C VAL A 485 -9.49 3.32 -25.60
N PRO A 486 -8.59 3.76 -26.50
CA PRO A 486 -7.45 2.98 -26.95
C PRO A 486 -6.42 2.75 -25.83
N ILE A 487 -5.82 1.56 -25.79
CA ILE A 487 -4.76 1.18 -24.87
C ILE A 487 -3.59 0.63 -25.68
N ASN A 488 -2.41 1.20 -25.43
CA ASN A 488 -1.17 0.67 -25.97
C ASN A 488 -0.64 -0.45 -25.07
N PHE A 489 -0.13 -1.49 -25.70
CA PHE A 489 0.55 -2.60 -25.04
C PHE A 489 1.85 -2.91 -25.77
N LYS A 490 2.95 -2.86 -25.02
CA LYS A 490 4.28 -3.25 -25.47
C LYS A 490 4.71 -4.53 -24.74
N ALA A 491 5.00 -5.56 -25.51
CA ALA A 491 5.61 -6.77 -24.98
C ALA A 491 7.07 -6.48 -24.59
N GLY A 492 7.52 -6.98 -23.44
CA GLY A 492 8.94 -6.96 -23.07
C GLY A 492 9.71 -8.17 -23.59
N LYS A 493 9.00 -9.27 -23.89
CA LYS A 493 9.51 -10.46 -24.59
C LYS A 493 8.48 -11.04 -25.54
N ASP A 494 8.93 -11.77 -26.54
CA ASP A 494 8.06 -12.61 -27.35
C ASP A 494 7.44 -13.70 -26.46
N GLY A 495 6.11 -13.79 -26.41
CA GLY A 495 5.48 -14.73 -25.49
C GLY A 495 3.96 -14.64 -25.40
N ASN A 496 3.43 -15.36 -24.41
CA ASN A 496 2.02 -15.35 -24.05
C ASN A 496 1.78 -14.32 -22.94
N TYR A 497 0.70 -13.59 -23.08
CA TYR A 497 0.26 -12.55 -22.15
C TYR A 497 -1.23 -12.70 -21.88
N SER A 498 -1.66 -12.16 -20.76
CA SER A 498 -3.07 -12.05 -20.42
C SER A 498 -3.46 -10.62 -20.12
N LEU A 499 -4.61 -10.20 -20.64
CA LEU A 499 -5.32 -9.02 -20.20
C LEU A 499 -6.37 -9.46 -19.19
N SER A 500 -6.43 -8.76 -18.06
CA SER A 500 -7.51 -8.91 -17.09
C SER A 500 -7.96 -7.54 -16.61
N ILE A 501 -9.22 -7.44 -16.21
CA ILE A 501 -9.74 -6.23 -15.58
C ILE A 501 -9.79 -6.41 -14.06
N GLY A 502 -9.34 -5.39 -13.34
CA GLY A 502 -9.51 -5.29 -11.90
C GLY A 502 -10.99 -5.21 -11.57
N VAL A 503 -11.44 -6.11 -10.69
CA VAL A 503 -12.77 -6.29 -10.11
C VAL A 503 -13.75 -5.09 -10.23
N ASP A 504 -15.01 -5.41 -10.56
CA ASP A 504 -16.20 -4.55 -10.77
C ASP A 504 -16.49 -4.13 -12.22
N SER A 505 -16.30 -5.05 -13.18
CA SER A 505 -16.94 -4.98 -14.52
C SER A 505 -18.46 -4.84 -14.48
N ALA A 506 -19.08 -5.15 -13.33
CA ALA A 506 -20.50 -5.01 -13.07
C ALA A 506 -20.97 -3.55 -13.05
N ASP A 507 -20.10 -2.61 -12.70
CA ASP A 507 -20.42 -1.18 -12.62
C ASP A 507 -20.57 -0.54 -14.02
N PHE A 508 -20.08 -1.23 -15.05
CA PHE A 508 -20.20 -0.79 -16.44
C PHE A 508 -21.39 -1.47 -17.12
N GLU A 509 -22.27 -0.68 -17.73
CA GLU A 509 -23.39 -1.22 -18.53
C GLU A 509 -22.86 -2.09 -19.68
N ILE A 510 -21.91 -1.54 -20.43
CA ILE A 510 -21.22 -2.17 -21.55
C ILE A 510 -19.72 -2.11 -21.30
N LEU A 511 -19.06 -3.25 -21.50
CA LEU A 511 -17.60 -3.34 -21.41
C LEU A 511 -17.08 -4.40 -22.37
N PHE A 512 -16.62 -3.96 -23.55
CA PHE A 512 -15.98 -4.84 -24.53
C PHE A 512 -14.49 -4.51 -24.68
N LEU A 513 -13.70 -5.53 -24.97
CA LEU A 513 -12.33 -5.40 -25.45
C LEU A 513 -12.29 -5.70 -26.94
N GLU A 514 -11.73 -4.78 -27.72
CA GLU A 514 -11.30 -5.04 -29.09
C GLU A 514 -9.80 -5.31 -29.13
N ASP A 515 -9.41 -6.46 -29.68
CA ASP A 515 -8.02 -6.75 -30.06
C ASP A 515 -7.85 -6.45 -31.55
N LYS A 516 -7.25 -5.31 -31.90
CA LYS A 516 -7.08 -4.82 -33.27
C LYS A 516 -6.21 -5.73 -34.12
N LYS A 517 -5.34 -6.54 -33.52
CA LYS A 517 -4.47 -7.50 -34.22
C LYS A 517 -5.27 -8.71 -34.69
N THR A 518 -6.15 -9.24 -33.83
CA THR A 518 -6.95 -10.44 -34.15
C THR A 518 -8.36 -10.13 -34.65
N LYS A 519 -8.78 -8.85 -34.60
CA LYS A 519 -10.13 -8.36 -34.93
C LYS A 519 -11.23 -9.03 -34.10
N LYS A 520 -10.90 -9.42 -32.86
CA LYS A 520 -11.85 -10.03 -31.92
C LYS A 520 -12.43 -8.97 -31.00
N ILE A 521 -13.74 -9.05 -30.77
CA ILE A 521 -14.46 -8.33 -29.72
C ILE A 521 -14.77 -9.33 -28.61
N ILE A 522 -14.38 -9.02 -27.39
CA ILE A 522 -14.55 -9.87 -26.21
C ILE A 522 -15.43 -9.11 -25.22
N ASP A 523 -16.52 -9.74 -24.78
CA ASP A 523 -17.31 -9.27 -23.65
C ASP A 523 -16.54 -9.50 -22.36
N LEU A 524 -16.00 -8.42 -21.77
CA LEU A 524 -15.22 -8.49 -20.55
C LEU A 524 -16.09 -8.68 -19.29
N LYS A 525 -17.41 -8.50 -19.39
CA LYS A 525 -18.33 -8.83 -18.30
C LYS A 525 -18.55 -10.34 -18.22
N ALA A 526 -18.68 -10.99 -19.37
CA ALA A 526 -18.80 -12.45 -19.46
C ALA A 526 -17.44 -13.16 -19.30
N ASN A 527 -16.38 -12.59 -19.88
CA ASN A 527 -15.02 -13.14 -19.89
C ASN A 527 -14.02 -12.08 -19.44
N PRO A 528 -13.80 -11.90 -18.12
CA PRO A 528 -12.96 -10.82 -17.59
C PRO A 528 -11.45 -11.01 -17.85
N LYS A 529 -11.07 -12.06 -18.58
CA LYS A 529 -9.70 -12.39 -18.95
C LYS A 529 -9.63 -12.69 -20.44
N HIS A 530 -8.62 -12.14 -21.12
CA HIS A 530 -8.29 -12.42 -22.52
C HIS A 530 -6.83 -12.86 -22.65
N GLU A 531 -6.61 -14.04 -23.20
CA GLU A 531 -5.28 -14.60 -23.46
C GLU A 531 -4.83 -14.26 -24.88
N PHE A 532 -3.58 -13.82 -25.02
CA PHE A 532 -3.06 -13.42 -26.32
C PHE A 532 -1.55 -13.61 -26.44
N LYS A 533 -1.06 -13.73 -27.69
CA LYS A 533 0.37 -13.72 -28.02
C LYS A 533 0.81 -12.33 -28.43
N ALA A 534 2.00 -11.91 -28.00
CA ALA A 534 2.62 -10.68 -28.44
C ALA A 534 4.12 -10.86 -28.69
N THR A 535 4.66 -10.05 -29.60
CA THR A 535 6.09 -10.01 -29.92
C THR A 535 6.63 -8.59 -29.77
N LEU A 536 7.95 -8.46 -29.63
CA LEU A 536 8.66 -7.17 -29.59
C LEU A 536 8.44 -6.30 -30.83
N LYS A 537 7.95 -6.88 -31.93
CA LYS A 537 7.68 -6.22 -33.21
C LYS A 537 6.22 -5.85 -33.43
N ASP A 538 5.34 -6.22 -32.49
CA ASP A 538 3.92 -5.88 -32.61
C ASP A 538 3.71 -4.37 -32.48
N VAL A 539 2.72 -3.84 -33.21
CA VAL A 539 2.28 -2.46 -33.05
C VAL A 539 1.67 -2.29 -31.65
N GLU A 540 2.12 -1.26 -30.93
CA GLU A 540 1.75 -1.03 -29.53
C GLU A 540 0.26 -0.66 -29.38
N ASP A 541 -0.32 0.12 -30.31
CA ASP A 541 -1.75 0.45 -30.38
C ASP A 541 -2.59 -0.76 -30.82
N ARG A 542 -2.82 -1.67 -29.87
CA ARG A 542 -3.43 -2.97 -30.10
C ARG A 542 -4.84 -3.10 -29.53
N PHE A 543 -5.12 -2.51 -28.38
CA PHE A 543 -6.35 -2.78 -27.64
C PHE A 543 -7.25 -1.55 -27.57
N ILE A 544 -8.56 -1.75 -27.61
CA ILE A 544 -9.55 -0.70 -27.36
C ILE A 544 -10.56 -1.21 -26.35
N ILE A 545 -10.81 -0.45 -25.29
CA ILE A 545 -11.92 -0.70 -24.39
C ILE A 545 -13.13 0.08 -24.90
N HIS A 546 -14.27 -0.59 -25.05
CA HIS A 546 -15.52 0.02 -25.49
C HIS A 546 -16.55 0.01 -24.35
N PHE A 547 -17.16 1.16 -24.14
CA PHE A 547 -18.24 1.40 -23.18
C PHE A 547 -19.61 1.62 -23.87
N ALA A 548 -19.66 1.42 -25.18
CA ALA A 548 -20.87 1.43 -26.00
C ALA A 548 -20.90 0.18 -26.90
N PRO A 549 -22.05 -0.18 -27.49
CA PRO A 549 -22.11 -1.32 -28.39
C PRO A 549 -21.12 -1.14 -29.54
N VAL A 550 -20.30 -2.15 -29.79
CA VAL A 550 -19.42 -2.16 -30.95
C VAL A 550 -20.27 -2.51 -32.16
N GLU A 551 -20.59 -1.51 -32.99
CA GLU A 551 -21.17 -1.75 -34.30
C GLU A 551 -20.14 -2.53 -35.11
N GLN A 552 -20.34 -3.85 -35.26
CA GLN A 552 -19.59 -4.58 -36.27
C GLN A 552 -19.98 -3.98 -37.60
N GLY A 553 -19.02 -3.32 -38.25
CA GLY A 553 -19.21 -2.75 -39.58
C GLY A 553 -19.90 -3.77 -40.47
N THR A 554 -21.17 -3.53 -40.72
CA THR A 554 -21.93 -4.25 -41.72
C THR A 554 -21.45 -3.70 -43.04
N GLU A 555 -20.51 -4.38 -43.68
CA GLU A 555 -20.25 -4.13 -45.10
C GLU A 555 -21.58 -4.37 -45.82
N ASP A 556 -22.06 -3.38 -46.57
CA ASP A 556 -23.29 -3.50 -47.34
C ASP A 556 -23.15 -4.69 -48.30
N LEU A 557 -24.11 -5.60 -48.20
CA LEU A 557 -24.25 -6.68 -49.16
C LEU A 557 -24.98 -6.11 -50.40
N GLU A 558 -24.31 -6.05 -51.55
CA GLU A 558 -24.90 -5.57 -52.82
C GLU A 558 -25.92 -6.57 -53.43
N ALA A 559 -26.82 -7.12 -52.61
CA ALA A 559 -27.95 -7.92 -53.10
C ALA A 559 -29.11 -6.99 -53.49
N LYS A 560 -29.73 -7.23 -54.65
CA LYS A 560 -30.97 -6.52 -55.02
C LYS A 560 -32.16 -7.28 -54.48
N ILE A 561 -33.00 -6.60 -53.72
CA ILE A 561 -34.24 -7.15 -53.17
C ILE A 561 -35.40 -6.40 -53.79
N TYR A 562 -36.34 -7.12 -54.39
CA TYR A 562 -37.50 -6.52 -55.06
C TYR A 562 -38.70 -7.46 -55.07
N TYR A 563 -39.88 -6.94 -55.37
CA TYR A 563 -41.09 -7.71 -55.55
C TYR A 563 -41.40 -7.87 -57.04
N LYS A 564 -41.66 -9.10 -57.49
CA LYS A 564 -42.06 -9.39 -58.88
C LYS A 564 -42.89 -10.67 -58.93
N ASP A 565 -43.90 -10.72 -59.80
CA ASP A 565 -44.72 -11.91 -60.07
C ASP A 565 -45.29 -12.58 -58.81
N LYS A 566 -45.76 -11.76 -57.87
CA LYS A 566 -46.29 -12.14 -56.55
C LYS A 566 -45.28 -12.74 -55.55
N LYS A 567 -43.98 -12.64 -55.81
CA LYS A 567 -42.91 -13.20 -54.98
C LYS A 567 -41.88 -12.15 -54.57
N VAL A 568 -41.30 -12.34 -53.39
CA VAL A 568 -40.12 -11.58 -52.97
C VAL A 568 -38.89 -12.21 -53.65
N CYS A 569 -38.22 -11.43 -54.48
CA CYS A 569 -37.03 -11.81 -55.23
C CYS A 569 -35.78 -11.25 -54.55
N ILE A 570 -34.77 -12.09 -54.39
CA ILE A 570 -33.46 -11.73 -53.84
C ILE A 570 -32.41 -12.15 -54.87
N ASP A 571 -31.80 -11.16 -55.50
CA ASP A 571 -30.73 -11.35 -56.48
C ASP A 571 -29.38 -11.42 -55.77
N LEU A 572 -28.80 -12.62 -55.75
CA LEU A 572 -27.50 -12.93 -55.18
C LEU A 572 -26.46 -13.25 -56.28
N THR A 573 -26.71 -12.88 -57.54
CA THR A 573 -25.85 -13.25 -58.68
C THR A 573 -24.40 -12.81 -58.52
N LEU A 574 -24.15 -11.70 -57.84
CA LEU A 574 -22.82 -11.15 -57.56
C LEU A 574 -22.24 -11.59 -56.20
N ILE A 575 -22.94 -12.46 -55.47
CA ILE A 575 -22.59 -12.87 -54.10
C ILE A 575 -22.25 -14.35 -54.12
N GLU A 576 -21.04 -14.71 -53.70
CA GLU A 576 -20.60 -16.11 -53.66
C GLU A 576 -20.90 -16.80 -52.31
N GLY A 577 -21.14 -18.10 -52.36
CA GLY A 577 -21.30 -18.95 -51.18
C GLY A 577 -22.69 -18.87 -50.52
N VAL A 578 -22.87 -19.66 -49.46
CA VAL A 578 -24.15 -19.80 -48.78
C VAL A 578 -24.54 -18.52 -48.04
N THR A 579 -25.76 -18.05 -48.30
CA THR A 579 -26.34 -16.79 -47.78
C THR A 579 -27.56 -17.08 -46.93
N ASP A 580 -27.66 -16.46 -45.76
CA ASP A 580 -28.81 -16.55 -44.84
C ASP A 580 -29.87 -15.50 -45.24
N VAL A 581 -31.08 -15.93 -45.53
CA VAL A 581 -32.22 -15.08 -45.88
C VAL A 581 -33.31 -15.21 -44.82
N LYS A 582 -33.72 -14.07 -44.26
CA LYS A 582 -34.84 -13.97 -43.32
C LYS A 582 -35.86 -12.95 -43.79
N ILE A 583 -37.13 -13.31 -43.75
CA ILE A 583 -38.26 -12.43 -44.08
C ILE A 583 -39.17 -12.32 -42.86
N PHE A 584 -39.48 -11.09 -42.47
CA PHE A 584 -40.32 -10.75 -41.33
C PHE A 584 -41.54 -9.95 -41.78
N ASP A 585 -42.65 -10.04 -41.05
CA ASP A 585 -43.72 -9.05 -41.16
C ASP A 585 -43.35 -7.72 -40.46
N LEU A 586 -44.20 -6.69 -40.60
CA LEU A 586 -44.01 -5.39 -39.96
C LEU A 586 -43.99 -5.42 -38.43
N LEU A 587 -44.53 -6.46 -37.80
CA LEU A 587 -44.53 -6.64 -36.35
C LEU A 587 -43.29 -7.40 -35.85
N GLY A 588 -42.37 -7.76 -36.76
CA GLY A 588 -41.13 -8.47 -36.44
C GLY A 588 -41.29 -9.99 -36.33
N LYS A 589 -42.44 -10.56 -36.70
CA LYS A 589 -42.62 -12.02 -36.73
C LYS A 589 -41.85 -12.61 -37.91
N LEU A 590 -40.98 -13.57 -37.63
CA LEU A 590 -40.23 -14.31 -38.64
C LEU A 590 -41.15 -15.22 -39.46
N LEU A 591 -41.18 -15.03 -40.78
CA LEU A 591 -42.01 -15.80 -41.71
C LEU A 591 -41.20 -16.82 -42.50
N ILE A 592 -40.00 -16.42 -42.95
CA ILE A 592 -39.10 -17.27 -43.74
C ILE A 592 -37.70 -17.16 -43.16
N ASN A 593 -37.02 -18.30 -43.01
CA ASN A 593 -35.62 -18.39 -42.62
C ASN A 593 -34.99 -19.53 -43.42
N LYS A 594 -34.17 -19.19 -44.41
CA LYS A 594 -33.56 -20.16 -45.33
C LYS A 594 -32.11 -19.80 -45.62
N LYS A 595 -31.27 -20.82 -45.72
CA LYS A 595 -29.94 -20.71 -46.31
C LYS A 595 -30.06 -21.04 -47.80
N VAL A 596 -29.56 -20.15 -48.63
CA VAL A 596 -29.62 -20.27 -50.09
C VAL A 596 -28.24 -20.08 -50.69
N ASP A 597 -28.01 -20.66 -51.86
CA ASP A 597 -26.73 -20.53 -52.56
C ASP A 597 -26.59 -19.14 -53.17
N GLY A 598 -25.37 -18.61 -53.17
CA GLY A 598 -25.00 -17.44 -53.93
C GLY A 598 -25.06 -17.67 -55.45
N SER A 599 -24.62 -16.68 -56.23
CA SER A 599 -24.51 -16.72 -57.70
C SER A 599 -25.84 -17.04 -58.42
N SER A 600 -26.97 -16.77 -57.77
CA SER A 600 -28.31 -17.12 -58.24
C SER A 600 -29.38 -16.15 -57.73
N ILE A 601 -30.57 -16.19 -58.33
CA ILE A 601 -31.73 -15.40 -57.89
C ILE A 601 -32.70 -16.34 -57.18
N HIS A 602 -33.12 -15.96 -55.97
CA HIS A 602 -34.07 -16.72 -55.17
C HIS A 602 -35.42 -16.03 -55.08
N GLN A 603 -36.49 -16.81 -55.12
CA GLN A 603 -37.86 -16.31 -55.04
C GLN A 603 -38.59 -16.97 -53.87
N PHE A 604 -39.28 -16.15 -53.07
CA PHE A 604 -40.01 -16.60 -51.90
C PHE A 604 -41.48 -16.19 -51.98
N ASP A 605 -42.36 -17.18 -51.81
CA ASP A 605 -43.79 -16.95 -51.68
C ASP A 605 -44.10 -16.35 -50.31
N VAL A 606 -44.83 -15.25 -50.30
CA VAL A 606 -45.28 -14.56 -49.08
C VAL A 606 -46.81 -14.50 -49.05
N ASN A 607 -47.39 -14.76 -47.89
CA ASN A 607 -48.80 -15.16 -47.79
C ASN A 607 -49.81 -14.00 -47.77
N LEU A 608 -49.39 -12.74 -47.61
CA LEU A 608 -50.30 -11.60 -47.50
C LEU A 608 -50.13 -10.67 -48.71
N LYS A 609 -51.26 -10.31 -49.34
CA LYS A 609 -51.36 -9.23 -50.33
C LYS A 609 -51.52 -7.90 -49.60
N TYR A 610 -50.98 -6.81 -50.16
CA TYR A 610 -51.00 -5.47 -49.56
C TYR A 610 -50.29 -5.39 -48.20
N ALA A 611 -49.07 -5.91 -48.12
CA ALA A 611 -48.27 -5.94 -46.90
C ALA A 611 -46.84 -5.45 -47.14
N VAL A 612 -46.19 -4.95 -46.09
CA VAL A 612 -44.76 -4.66 -46.11
C VAL A 612 -44.04 -5.78 -45.37
N TYR A 613 -42.96 -6.27 -45.98
CA TYR A 613 -42.06 -7.24 -45.36
C TYR A 613 -40.67 -6.62 -45.14
N ILE A 614 -39.99 -7.05 -44.09
CA ILE A 614 -38.59 -6.74 -43.85
C ILE A 614 -37.78 -7.96 -44.29
N VAL A 615 -36.93 -7.79 -45.29
CA VAL A 615 -36.06 -8.83 -45.83
C VAL A 615 -34.63 -8.56 -45.38
N LYS A 616 -34.06 -9.49 -44.62
CA LYS A 616 -32.69 -9.44 -44.11
C LYS A 616 -31.87 -10.54 -44.77
N VAL A 617 -30.80 -10.17 -45.45
CA VAL A 617 -29.91 -11.09 -46.17
C VAL A 617 -28.51 -10.95 -45.60
N THR A 618 -27.90 -12.05 -45.18
CA THR A 618 -26.59 -12.07 -44.52
C THR A 618 -25.67 -13.09 -45.19
N ASN A 619 -24.52 -12.65 -45.71
CA ASN A 619 -23.48 -13.54 -46.25
C ASN A 619 -22.15 -13.22 -45.56
N LYS A 620 -21.57 -14.20 -44.85
CA LYS A 620 -20.37 -14.03 -44.02
C LYS A 620 -20.53 -12.86 -43.03
N LYS A 621 -19.87 -11.72 -43.28
CA LYS A 621 -19.93 -10.48 -42.47
C LYS A 621 -20.72 -9.35 -43.13
N LYS A 622 -21.24 -9.57 -44.34
CA LYS A 622 -22.01 -8.60 -45.13
C LYS A 622 -23.50 -8.78 -44.91
N ILE A 623 -24.24 -7.69 -44.86
CA ILE A 623 -25.69 -7.71 -44.68
C ILE A 623 -26.38 -6.64 -45.53
N VAL A 624 -27.59 -6.94 -45.97
CA VAL A 624 -28.54 -5.92 -46.44
C VAL A 624 -29.89 -6.18 -45.81
N THR A 625 -30.58 -5.10 -45.43
CA THR A 625 -31.95 -5.16 -44.93
C THR A 625 -32.82 -4.20 -45.74
N MET A 626 -33.88 -4.71 -46.36
CA MET A 626 -34.77 -3.91 -47.21
C MET A 626 -36.23 -4.11 -46.83
N LYS A 627 -37.00 -3.01 -46.85
CA LYS A 627 -38.47 -3.06 -46.78
C LYS A 627 -39.01 -3.29 -48.19
N VAL A 628 -39.83 -4.32 -48.35
CA VAL A 628 -40.46 -4.66 -49.62
C VAL A 628 -41.96 -4.50 -49.47
N LEU A 629 -42.55 -3.57 -50.23
CA LEU A 629 -43.99 -3.46 -50.37
C LEU A 629 -44.47 -4.51 -51.38
N VAL A 630 -45.50 -5.25 -50.99
CA VAL A 630 -46.10 -6.33 -51.78
C VAL A 630 -47.54 -5.94 -52.05
N ASP A 631 -47.89 -5.77 -53.33
CA ASP A 631 -49.19 -5.31 -53.84
C ASP A 631 -50.02 -6.41 -54.54
#